data_AF-A0A0F9BTX8-F1
#
_entry.id   AF-A0A0F9BTX8-F1
#
_cell.length_a   1.000
_cell.length_b   1.000
_cell.length_c   1.000
_cell.angle_alpha   90.00
_cell.angle_beta   90.00
_cell.angle_gamma   90.00
#
_symmetry.space_group_name_H-M   'P 1'
#
loop_
_entity.id
_entity.type
_entity.pdbx_description
1 polymer ?
#
loop_
_entity_poly.entity_id
_entity_poly.type
_entity_poly.pdbx_seq_one_letter_code
_entity_poly.pdbx_strand_id
1 'polypeptide(L)' 'ILRINPKPKIIFTTADESVKEAALLLGAVSFKSKPFSNERLIQNIEKALGVSYISSI' A
#
# COMPACT_ATOMS: atom_id res chain seq x y z
N ILE A 1 -11.21 17.96 7.13
CA ILE A 1 -10.67 16.90 6.24
C ILE A 1 -10.88 15.57 6.95
N LEU A 2 -11.61 14.63 6.33
CA LEU A 2 -11.82 13.27 6.87
C LEU A 2 -10.47 12.53 6.86
N ARG A 3 -9.91 12.27 8.04
CA ARG A 3 -8.71 11.45 8.19
C ARG A 3 -9.08 9.98 7.99
N ILE A 4 -8.22 9.22 7.31
CA ILE A 4 -8.38 7.77 7.21
C ILE A 4 -8.29 7.20 8.63
N ASN A 5 -9.21 6.30 8.98
CA ASN A 5 -9.12 5.56 10.23
C ASN A 5 -7.79 4.78 10.24
N PRO A 6 -6.90 4.97 11.24
CA PRO A 6 -5.59 4.33 11.24
C PRO A 6 -5.64 2.82 11.52
N LYS A 7 -6.80 2.28 11.93
CA LYS A 7 -6.97 0.85 12.24
C LYS A 7 -6.88 -0.04 10.99
N PRO A 8 -7.63 0.21 9.89
CA PRO A 8 -7.41 -0.50 8.64
C PRO A 8 -6.10 -0.08 7.97
N LYS A 9 -5.31 -1.07 7.51
CA LYS A 9 -4.13 -0.82 6.71
C LYS A 9 -4.54 -0.54 5.26
N ILE A 10 -4.38 0.70 4.79
CA ILE A 10 -4.79 1.11 3.43
C ILE A 10 -3.60 1.15 2.48
N ILE A 11 -3.68 0.38 1.39
CA ILE A 11 -2.77 0.49 0.24
C ILE A 11 -3.50 1.27 -0.85
N PHE A 12 -2.96 2.42 -1.23
CA PHE A 12 -3.51 3.26 -2.28
C PHE A 12 -2.91 2.90 -3.63
N THR A 13 -3.74 2.76 -4.67
CA THR A 13 -3.27 2.44 -6.03
C THR A 13 -3.94 3.30 -7.09
N THR A 14 -3.15 3.90 -7.98
CA THR A 14 -3.65 4.79 -9.03
C THR A 14 -2.60 4.95 -10.14
N ALA A 15 -3.00 5.43 -11.32
CA ALA A 15 -2.07 5.88 -12.35
C ALA A 15 -1.67 7.36 -12.18
N ASP A 16 -2.39 8.10 -11.33
CA ASP A 16 -2.13 9.51 -11.05
C ASP A 16 -1.12 9.66 -9.90
N GLU A 17 0.12 10.02 -10.22
CA GLU A 17 1.17 10.22 -9.22
C GLU A 17 0.97 11.48 -8.37
N SER A 18 0.18 12.45 -8.81
CA SER A 18 0.03 13.73 -8.12
C SER A 18 -0.60 13.58 -6.73
N VAL A 19 -1.37 12.50 -6.51
CA VAL A 19 -2.08 12.25 -5.26
C VAL A 19 -1.26 11.45 -4.24
N LYS A 20 -0.02 11.05 -4.57
CA LYS A 20 0.82 10.23 -3.71
C LYS A 20 1.02 10.83 -2.33
N GLU A 21 1.47 12.08 -2.28
CA GLU A 21 1.74 12.76 -1.01
C GLU A 21 0.48 12.94 -0.18
N ALA A 22 -0.64 13.30 -0.83
CA ALA A 22 -1.93 13.41 -0.16
C ALA A 22 -2.40 12.06 0.43
N ALA A 23 -2.25 10.96 -0.30
CA ALA A 23 -2.63 9.63 0.16
C ALA A 23 -1.81 9.20 1.39
N LEU A 24 -0.50 9.44 1.37
CA LEU A 24 0.39 9.12 2.49
C LEU A 24 0.08 10.00 3.72
N LEU A 25 -0.11 11.32 3.53
CA LEU A 25 -0.47 12.25 4.60
C LEU A 25 -1.82 11.91 5.26
N LEU A 26 -2.75 11.35 4.49
CA LEU A 26 -4.06 10.95 5.01
C LEU A 26 -4.02 9.64 5.80
N GLY A 27 -2.92 8.88 5.75
CA GLY A 27 -2.71 7.65 6.53
C GLY A 27 -2.64 6.36 5.72
N ALA A 28 -2.47 6.43 4.39
CA ALA A 28 -2.17 5.22 3.62
C ALA A 28 -0.81 4.64 4.04
N VAL A 29 -0.74 3.33 4.25
CA VAL A 29 0.50 2.64 4.63
C VAL A 29 1.40 2.36 3.42
N SER A 30 0.83 2.43 2.21
CA SER A 30 1.59 2.26 0.97
C SER A 30 0.88 2.91 -0.20
N PHE A 31 1.66 3.31 -1.21
CA PHE A 31 1.18 3.83 -2.49
C PHE A 31 1.79 3.03 -3.64
N LYS A 32 0.99 2.67 -4.65
CA LYS A 32 1.44 1.98 -5.87
C LYS A 32 0.92 2.66 -7.14
N SER A 33 1.88 3.11 -7.95
CA SER A 33 1.64 3.52 -9.34
C SER A 33 1.18 2.35 -10.19
N LYS A 34 0.11 2.54 -10.95
CA LYS A 34 -0.32 1.62 -12.00
C LYS A 34 0.44 1.93 -13.31
N PRO A 35 0.74 0.93 -14.14
CA PRO A 35 0.44 -0.49 -13.95
C PRO A 35 1.41 -1.20 -12.98
N PHE A 36 0.95 -2.31 -12.40
CA PHE A 36 1.78 -3.22 -11.62
C PHE A 36 1.35 -4.66 -11.88
N SER A 37 2.26 -5.61 -11.65
CA SER A 37 1.96 -7.04 -11.74
C SER A 37 1.21 -7.53 -10.50
N ASN A 38 0.57 -8.69 -10.61
CA ASN A 38 -0.11 -9.33 -9.48
C ASN A 38 0.88 -9.71 -8.38
N GLU A 39 2.07 -10.17 -8.72
CA GLU A 39 3.14 -10.51 -7.77
C GLU A 39 3.53 -9.27 -6.96
N ARG A 40 3.65 -8.12 -7.63
CA ARG A 40 3.94 -6.84 -6.96
C ARG A 40 2.79 -6.44 -6.03
N LEU A 41 1.53 -6.69 -6.40
CA LEU A 41 0.40 -6.42 -5.52
C LEU A 41 0.43 -7.31 -4.28
N ILE A 42 0.58 -8.63 -4.47
CA ILE A 42 0.63 -9.64 -3.39
C ILE A 42 1.74 -9.30 -2.40
N GLN A 43 2.96 -9.07 -2.88
CA GLN A 43 4.09 -8.69 -2.02
C GLN A 43 3.84 -7.43 -1.20
N ASN A 44 3.06 -6.47 -1.71
CA ASN A 44 2.72 -5.27 -0.95
C ASN A 44 1.66 -5.53 0.11
N ILE A 45 0.69 -6.40 -0.17
CA ILE A 45 -0.29 -6.84 0.82
C ILE A 45 0.42 -7.58 1.95
N GLU A 46 1.31 -8.52 1.63
CA GLU A 46 2.10 -9.28 2.61
C GLU A 46 2.94 -8.37 3.50
N LYS A 47 3.68 -7.43 2.90
CA LYS A 47 4.45 -6.40 3.62
C LYS A 47 3.57 -5.56 4.53
N ALA A 48 2.40 -5.13 4.04
CA ALA A 48 1.45 -4.37 4.86
C ALA A 48 0.95 -5.20 6.03
N LEU A 49 0.65 -6.49 5.85
CA LEU A 49 0.22 -7.40 6.92
C LEU A 49 1.34 -7.68 7.93
N GLY A 50 2.61 -7.45 7.58
CA GLY A 50 3.76 -7.81 8.41
C GLY A 50 4.10 -9.29 8.34
N VAL A 51 3.65 -9.97 7.29
CA VAL A 51 3.96 -11.38 7.05
C VAL A 51 5.35 -11.43 6.43
N SER A 52 6.35 -11.75 7.24
CA SER A 52 7.67 -12.13 6.76
C SER A 52 7.56 -13.54 6.19
N TYR A 53 7.70 -13.70 4.88
CA TYR A 53 7.93 -15.03 4.31
C TYR A 53 9.31 -15.48 4.82
N ILE A 54 9.34 -16.39 5.80
CA ILE A 54 10.54 -17.18 6.05
C ILE A 54 10.61 -18.12 4.85
N SER A 55 11.48 -17.82 3.91
CA SER A 55 11.92 -18.84 2.96
C SER A 55 12.60 -19.92 3.79
N SER A 56 11.86 -20.99 4.11
CA SER A 56 12.44 -22.21 4.65
C SER A 56 13.37 -22.75 3.56
N ILE A 57 14.67 -22.54 3.73
CA ILE A 57 15.74 -23.25 3.03
C ILE A 57 16.23 -24.33 3.99
#